data_AF-A0A4Q2YKQ8-F1
#
_entry.id   AF-A0A4Q2YKQ8-F1
#
_cell.length_a   1.000
_cell.length_b   1.000
_cell.length_c   1.000
_cell.angle_alpha   90.00
_cell.angle_beta   90.00
_cell.angle_gamma   90.00
#
_symmetry.space_group_name_H-M   'P 1'
#
loop_
_entity.id
_entity.type
_entity.pdbx_description
1 polymer ?
#
loop_
_entity_poly.entity_id
_entity_poly.type
_entity_poly.pdbx_seq_one_letter_code
_entity_poly.pdbx_strand_id
1 'polypeptide(L)' 'MTDTPETASEFTTTPAIASLSFEAAMGELETIVRRLESGDVSLEESVTLYERGHALR' A
#
# COMPACT_ATOMS: atom_id res chain seq x y z
N MET A 1 2.63 13.33 33.51
CA MET A 1 1.91 12.18 32.93
C MET A 1 0.92 12.77 31.95
N THR A 2 1.41 13.14 30.78
CA THR A 2 0.61 13.72 29.70
C THR A 2 0.19 12.57 28.80
N ASP A 3 -1.04 12.10 29.01
CA ASP A 3 -1.79 11.34 28.01
C ASP A 3 -1.96 12.23 26.77
N THR A 4 -1.25 11.88 25.70
CA THR A 4 -1.62 12.31 24.35
C THR A 4 -2.48 11.20 23.76
N PRO A 5 -3.81 11.38 23.65
CA PRO A 5 -4.63 10.44 22.91
C PRO A 5 -4.48 10.69 21.40
N GLU A 6 -4.38 9.58 20.67
CA GLU A 6 -5.00 9.40 19.34
C GLU A 6 -4.45 10.21 18.16
N THR A 7 -3.40 9.68 17.51
CA THR A 7 -3.24 9.79 16.04
C THR A 7 -2.54 8.55 15.52
N ALA A 8 -3.14 7.37 15.74
CA ALA A 8 -2.75 6.17 15.01
C ALA A 8 -3.57 6.10 13.73
N SER A 9 -3.15 6.93 12.77
CA SER A 9 -3.28 6.74 11.33
C SER A 9 -4.54 6.00 10.86
N GLU A 10 -5.54 6.77 10.43
CA GLU A 10 -6.58 6.30 9.51
C GLU A 10 -5.92 5.91 8.16
N PHE A 11 -5.25 4.76 8.14
CA PHE A 11 -4.94 4.08 6.89
C PHE A 11 -6.28 3.65 6.31
N THR A 12 -6.79 4.39 5.32
CA THR A 12 -8.02 4.03 4.61
C THR A 12 -7.76 2.75 3.82
N THR A 13 -7.83 1.61 4.49
CA THR A 13 -7.74 0.30 3.86
C THR A 13 -8.97 0.12 2.99
N THR A 14 -8.77 0.16 1.67
CA THR A 14 -9.80 -0.22 0.71
C THR A 14 -10.31 -1.63 1.06
N PRO A 15 -11.63 -1.90 1.08
CA PRO A 15 -12.18 -3.18 1.54
C PRO A 15 -11.63 -4.41 0.79
N ALA A 16 -11.20 -4.24 -0.47
CA ALA A 16 -10.52 -5.28 -1.23
C ALA A 16 -9.18 -5.71 -0.60
N ILE A 17 -8.42 -4.77 -0.04
CA ILE A 17 -7.14 -5.04 0.63
C ILE A 17 -7.36 -5.57 2.05
N ALA A 18 -8.40 -5.08 2.75
CA ALA A 18 -8.76 -5.57 4.08
C ALA A 18 -9.11 -7.08 4.11
N SER A 19 -9.50 -7.64 2.96
CA SER A 19 -9.80 -9.07 2.80
C SER A 19 -8.58 -9.94 2.48
N LEU A 20 -7.41 -9.35 2.21
CA LEU A 20 -6.18 -10.09 1.90
C LEU A 20 -5.53 -10.64 3.17
N SER A 21 -4.91 -11.81 3.06
CA SER A 21 -3.98 -12.28 4.09
C SER A 21 -2.73 -11.41 4.07
N PHE A 22 -2.03 -11.32 5.21
CA PHE A 22 -0.78 -10.57 5.32
C PHE A 22 0.25 -11.00 4.26
N GLU A 23 0.41 -12.30 4.04
CA GLU A 23 1.32 -12.85 3.03
C GLU A 23 0.90 -12.46 1.60
N ALA A 24 -0.41 -12.46 1.31
CA ALA A 24 -0.91 -12.02 0.00
C ALA A 24 -0.68 -10.52 -0.22
N ALA A 25 -0.91 -9.69 0.81
CA ALA A 25 -0.66 -8.26 0.75
C ALA A 25 0.84 -7.96 0.55
N MET A 26 1.72 -8.71 1.22
CA MET A 26 3.17 -8.57 1.07
C MET A 26 3.65 -8.97 -0.33
N GLY A 27 3.18 -10.10 -0.87
CA GLY A 27 3.54 -10.54 -2.23
C GLY A 27 3.04 -9.58 -3.32
N GLU A 28 1.90 -8.93 -3.08
CA GLU A 28 1.41 -7.89 -3.96
C GLU A 28 2.27 -6.63 -3.91
N LEU A 29 2.67 -6.19 -2.70
CA LEU A 29 3.57 -5.05 -2.52
C LEU A 29 4.93 -5.29 -3.21
N GLU A 30 5.52 -6.48 -3.09
CA GLU A 30 6.76 -6.85 -3.78
C GLU A 30 6.62 -6.78 -5.31
N THR A 31 5.47 -7.22 -5.83
CA THR A 31 5.18 -7.16 -7.26
C THR A 31 5.07 -5.71 -7.75
N ILE A 32 4.43 -4.85 -6.96
CA ILE A 32 4.30 -3.42 -7.23
C ILE A 32 5.67 -2.74 -7.26
N VAL A 33 6.51 -2.98 -6.24
CA VAL A 33 7.87 -2.44 -6.16
C VAL A 33 8.69 -2.86 -7.37
N ARG A 34 8.68 -4.15 -7.72
CA ARG A 34 9.43 -4.65 -8.88
C ARG A 34 8.98 -3.99 -10.20
N ARG A 35 7.69 -3.70 -10.36
CA ARG A 35 7.16 -3.02 -11.56
C ARG A 35 7.58 -1.56 -11.61
N LEU A 36 7.58 -0.86 -10.47
CA LEU A 36 8.06 0.52 -10.39
C LEU A 36 9.58 0.60 -10.67
N GLU A 37 10.35 -0.37 -10.18
CA GLU A 37 11.80 -0.45 -10.39
C GLU A 37 12.19 -0.84 -11.82
N SER A 38 11.33 -1.57 -12.55
CA SER A 38 11.63 -1.94 -13.94
C SER A 38 11.58 -0.73 -14.89
N GLY A 39 10.85 0.33 -14.52
CA GLY A 39 10.72 1.54 -15.33
C GLY A 39 9.91 1.37 -16.61
N ASP A 40 9.30 0.20 -16.83
CA ASP A 40 8.46 -0.10 -18.02
C ASP A 40 7.02 0.38 -17.87
N VAL A 41 6.66 0.95 -16.72
CA VAL A 41 5.31 1.41 -16.41
C VAL A 41 5.15 2.88 -16.80
N SER A 42 3.99 3.21 -17.37
CA SER A 42 3.64 4.59 -17.68
C SER A 42 3.52 5.44 -16.40
N LEU A 43 3.51 6.78 -16.53
CA LEU A 43 3.33 7.68 -15.39
C LEU A 43 2.01 7.41 -14.66
N GLU A 44 0.91 7.22 -15.38
CA GLU A 44 -0.41 6.91 -14.79
C GLU A 44 -0.40 5.55 -14.08
N GLU A 45 0.26 4.54 -14.66
CA GLU A 45 0.40 3.24 -14.03
C GLU A 45 1.30 3.31 -12.79
N SER A 46 2.35 4.13 -12.81
CA SER A 46 3.23 4.37 -11.67
C SER A 46 2.48 4.99 -10.48
N VAL A 47 1.61 5.97 -10.75
CA VAL A 47 0.74 6.59 -9.73
C VAL A 47 -0.21 5.55 -9.13
N THR A 48 -0.86 4.76 -9.98
CA THR A 48 -1.80 3.71 -9.55
C THR A 48 -1.12 2.63 -8.70
N LEU A 49 0.08 2.22 -9.10
CA LEU A 49 0.91 1.24 -8.39
C LEU A 49 1.34 1.77 -7.02
N TYR A 50 1.74 3.05 -6.94
CA TYR A 50 2.12 3.69 -5.68
C TYR A 50 0.95 3.75 -4.69
N GLU A 51 -0.24 4.19 -5.12
CA GLU A 51 -1.43 4.26 -4.26
C GLU A 51 -1.82 2.87 -3.73
N ARG A 52 -1.77 1.85 -4.59
CA ARG A 52 -2.05 0.47 -4.20
C ARG A 52 -1.01 -0.06 -3.22
N GLY A 53 0.27 0.20 -3.45
CA GLY A 53 1.36 -0.16 -2.54
C GLY A 53 1.22 0.52 -1.18
N HIS A 54 0.80 1.79 -1.16
CA HIS A 54 0.57 2.52 0.09
C HIS A 54 -0.59 1.93 0.89
N ALA A 55 -1.65 1.46 0.23
CA ALA A 55 -2.79 0.84 0.88
C ALA A 55 -2.53 -0.59 1.41
N LEU A 56 -1.41 -1.22 1.03
CA LEU A 56 -0.99 -2.55 1.48
C LEU A 56 -0.09 -2.54 2.73
N ARG A 57 0.37 -1.36 3.17
CA ARG A 57 1.24 -1.16 4.33
C ARG A 57 0.44 -0.87 5.60
#